data_AF-A0AAU2K6R1-F1
#
_entry.id   AF-A0AAU2K6R1-F1
#
_cell.length_a   1.000
_cell.length_b   1.000
_cell.length_c   1.000
_cell.angle_alpha   90.00
_cell.angle_beta   90.00
_cell.angle_gamma   90.00
#
_symmetry.space_group_name_H-M   'P 1'
#
loop_
_entity.id
_entity.type
_entity.pdbx_description
1 polymer ?
#
loop_
_entity_poly.entity_id
_entity_poly.type
_entity_poly.pdbx_seq_one_letter_code
_entity_poly.pdbx_strand_id
1 'polypeptide(L)'
;MTTPLRRLRPLAATVVLVSCLAAPTAAAAPGSPPPAARCALPGRTGWTDEGHDTDRTQFQPATGTRRVLTLYVDFPDAPAADSTEPYAAALAPAADWMGRASHGRLRVDNTPLHRWIRMPADSTSYGFARGLTFEAHEKYLRDAITAADPYADFSRYDMVYVVPARTATAIPFSPTYLYDPAGPGITADGTRLKWAVTFGQDMWRWGHKVAAHETAHTFGLPDLYSFTGATHQYVGGWDVMGDIAGHAPQYLGWHSWKLGWTRDDQVACLPGSGRRTVSLTPVERPGGTRIAVLRTGETTAYVAESRRAQGNDATACSAGVLIYKVDSAVRTGEGPVRVMNAPPARTTTPTTGCTPTDLAAYAPGQTFTDPATGVRIDVLAGGRMGDTVRMSRR
;
A
#
# COMPACT_ATOMS: atom_id res chain seq x y z
N MET A 1 44.98 92.92 -27.54
CA MET A 1 45.98 91.96 -28.04
C MET A 1 45.32 90.59 -28.15
N THR A 2 45.54 89.94 -29.29
CA THR A 2 45.38 88.50 -29.59
C THR A 2 43.99 87.84 -29.49
N THR A 3 43.34 87.73 -30.65
CA THR A 3 42.41 86.67 -31.06
C THR A 3 43.03 85.28 -30.90
N PRO A 4 42.20 84.22 -30.77
CA PRO A 4 42.37 83.12 -31.72
C PRO A 4 41.06 82.52 -32.29
N LEU A 5 41.30 81.73 -33.34
CA LEU A 5 40.41 81.22 -34.38
C LEU A 5 39.39 80.13 -33.98
N ARG A 6 38.22 80.23 -34.63
CA ARG A 6 37.31 79.19 -35.17
C ARG A 6 37.73 77.71 -35.03
N ARG A 7 36.74 76.86 -34.70
CA ARG A 7 36.42 75.61 -35.44
C ARG A 7 34.94 75.23 -35.22
N LEU A 8 34.16 75.25 -36.31
CA LEU A 8 32.80 74.68 -36.40
C LEU A 8 32.90 73.15 -36.52
N ARG A 9 32.06 72.41 -35.79
CA ARG A 9 31.84 70.97 -35.97
C ARG A 9 30.43 70.73 -36.54
N PRO A 10 30.25 69.73 -37.44
CA PRO A 10 28.98 69.48 -38.10
C PRO A 10 28.00 68.75 -37.16
N LEU A 11 26.72 69.11 -37.21
CA LEU A 11 25.63 68.33 -36.64
C LEU A 11 25.38 67.10 -37.54
N ALA A 12 25.63 65.91 -37.00
CA ALA A 12 25.16 64.67 -37.59
C ALA A 12 23.73 64.40 -37.09
N ALA A 13 22.75 64.48 -37.98
CA ALA A 13 21.38 64.06 -37.70
C ALA A 13 21.29 62.53 -37.72
N THR A 14 21.06 61.91 -36.56
CA THR A 14 20.82 60.48 -36.45
C THR A 14 19.33 60.21 -36.61
N VAL A 15 18.92 59.70 -37.77
CA VAL A 15 17.58 59.16 -38.00
C VAL A 15 17.51 57.79 -37.34
N VAL A 16 16.76 57.66 -36.25
CA VAL A 16 16.46 56.38 -35.61
C VAL A 16 15.24 55.79 -36.32
N LEU A 17 15.46 54.81 -37.21
CA LEU A 17 14.39 53.94 -37.69
C LEU A 17 13.92 53.05 -36.53
N VAL A 18 12.70 53.27 -36.05
CA VAL A 18 12.01 52.35 -35.15
C VAL A 18 11.46 51.21 -36.00
N SER A 19 12.22 50.12 -36.12
CA SER A 19 11.75 48.87 -36.70
C SER A 19 10.87 48.15 -35.68
N CYS A 20 9.55 48.16 -35.89
CA CYS A 20 8.60 47.32 -35.16
C CYS A 20 8.80 45.85 -35.53
N LEU A 21 9.78 45.20 -34.89
CA LEU A 21 9.88 43.75 -34.83
C LEU A 21 8.83 43.24 -33.84
N ALA A 22 7.69 42.78 -34.36
CA ALA A 22 6.76 41.97 -33.57
C ALA A 22 7.51 40.70 -33.13
N ALA A 23 7.87 40.63 -31.86
CA ALA A 23 8.45 39.44 -31.28
C ALA A 23 7.45 38.28 -31.44
N PRO A 24 7.87 37.10 -31.92
CA PRO A 24 7.00 35.94 -31.92
C PRO A 24 6.60 35.65 -30.47
N THR A 25 5.29 35.61 -30.20
CA THR A 25 4.74 35.16 -28.94
C THR A 25 5.31 33.78 -28.64
N ALA A 26 6.18 33.69 -27.63
CA ALA A 26 6.68 32.43 -27.13
C ALA A 26 5.48 31.54 -26.77
N ALA A 27 5.34 30.41 -27.46
CA ALA A 27 4.43 29.37 -27.03
C ALA A 27 4.76 29.05 -25.56
N ALA A 28 3.75 29.12 -24.68
CA ALA A 28 3.90 28.78 -23.28
C ALA A 28 4.58 27.40 -23.17
N ALA A 29 5.70 27.35 -22.43
CA ALA A 29 6.31 26.09 -22.05
C ALA A 29 5.24 25.17 -21.44
N PRO A 30 5.30 23.84 -21.67
CA PRO A 30 4.39 22.93 -20.99
C PRO A 30 4.54 23.18 -19.48
N GLY A 31 3.44 23.58 -18.84
CA GLY A 31 3.43 23.87 -17.41
C GLY A 31 3.99 22.70 -16.63
N SER A 32 4.68 22.98 -15.52
CA SER A 32 5.20 21.94 -14.63
C SER A 32 4.12 20.90 -14.33
N PRO A 33 4.45 19.60 -14.32
CA PRO A 33 3.47 18.57 -14.02
C PRO A 33 2.77 18.87 -12.69
N PRO A 34 1.45 18.63 -12.57
CA PRO A 34 0.76 18.85 -11.32
C PRO A 34 1.38 18.02 -10.19
N PRO A 35 1.48 18.56 -8.96
CA PRO A 35 1.97 17.81 -7.81
C PRO A 35 1.14 16.55 -7.55
N ALA A 36 1.77 15.47 -7.10
CA ALA A 36 1.12 14.21 -6.76
C ALA A 36 -0.06 14.41 -5.79
N ALA A 37 0.11 15.27 -4.79
CA ALA A 37 -0.91 15.62 -3.80
C ALA A 37 -2.27 16.05 -4.38
N ARG A 38 -2.33 16.57 -5.62
CA ARG A 38 -3.62 16.91 -6.26
C ARG A 38 -4.46 15.69 -6.67
N CYS A 39 -3.83 14.52 -6.72
CA CYS A 39 -4.47 13.24 -6.99
C CYS A 39 -4.62 12.38 -5.73
N ALA A 40 -4.07 12.82 -4.59
CA ALA A 40 -4.28 12.15 -3.31
C ALA A 40 -5.75 12.28 -2.91
N LEU A 41 -6.30 11.22 -2.31
CA LEU A 41 -7.68 11.18 -1.85
C LEU A 41 -7.73 11.36 -0.33
N PRO A 42 -8.74 12.06 0.20
CA PRO A 42 -9.00 12.10 1.64
C PRO A 42 -9.65 10.79 2.10
N GLY A 43 -9.37 10.40 3.33
CA GLY A 43 -10.00 9.31 4.05
C GLY A 43 -11.42 9.69 4.46
N ARG A 44 -12.34 8.73 4.38
CA ARG A 44 -13.78 9.00 4.59
C ARG A 44 -14.50 7.97 5.43
N THR A 45 -13.85 6.87 5.80
CA THR A 45 -14.48 5.82 6.60
C THR A 45 -14.32 6.08 8.10
N GLY A 46 -13.35 6.90 8.50
CA GLY A 46 -12.97 7.12 9.90
C GLY A 46 -12.16 5.96 10.50
N TRP A 47 -11.72 5.01 9.68
CA TRP A 47 -10.92 3.86 10.09
C TRP A 47 -9.85 3.52 9.03
N THR A 48 -9.65 2.25 8.70
CA THR A 48 -8.88 1.84 7.52
C THR A 48 -9.64 2.26 6.25
N ASP A 49 -8.90 2.81 5.29
CA ASP A 49 -9.44 3.31 4.02
C ASP A 49 -8.35 3.47 2.95
N GLU A 50 -8.67 4.12 1.83
CA GLU A 50 -7.72 4.39 0.75
C GLU A 50 -7.18 5.83 0.75
N GLY A 51 -7.46 6.60 1.82
CA GLY A 51 -7.07 8.00 1.97
C GLY A 51 -5.59 8.20 2.32
N HIS A 52 -5.00 9.31 1.85
CA HIS A 52 -3.60 9.69 2.06
C HIS A 52 -3.35 10.55 3.31
N ASP A 53 -4.42 10.96 3.99
CA ASP A 53 -4.47 11.71 5.25
C ASP A 53 -4.68 10.75 6.44
N THR A 54 -3.92 9.65 6.47
CA THR A 54 -4.00 8.63 7.53
C THR A 54 -3.83 9.24 8.92
N ASP A 55 -4.79 8.98 9.81
CA ASP A 55 -4.72 9.42 11.21
C ASP A 55 -3.58 8.73 11.97
N ARG A 56 -2.55 9.52 12.33
CA ARG A 56 -1.36 9.02 13.04
C ARG A 56 -1.55 8.88 14.55
N THR A 57 -2.72 9.26 15.07
CA THR A 57 -3.09 8.95 16.46
C THR A 57 -3.59 7.51 16.59
N GLN A 58 -4.25 7.03 15.53
CA GLN A 58 -4.84 5.68 15.40
C GLN A 58 -3.88 4.67 14.76
N PHE A 59 -3.20 5.04 13.68
CA PHE A 59 -2.33 4.14 12.90
C PHE A 59 -0.86 4.52 13.07
N GLN A 60 0.01 3.52 13.18
CA GLN A 60 1.44 3.78 13.26
C GLN A 60 1.99 4.24 11.91
N PRO A 61 3.11 5.00 11.87
CA PRO A 61 3.72 5.35 10.61
C PRO A 61 4.25 4.08 9.91
N ALA A 62 4.32 4.08 8.58
CA ALA A 62 4.72 2.90 7.81
C ALA A 62 6.18 2.93 7.31
N THR A 63 6.99 3.90 7.77
CA THR A 63 8.39 4.07 7.34
C THR A 63 9.37 4.12 8.52
N GLY A 64 10.62 3.76 8.27
CA GLY A 64 11.64 3.57 9.29
C GLY A 64 11.59 2.19 9.92
N THR A 65 12.20 2.04 11.09
CA THR A 65 12.21 0.77 11.83
C THR A 65 10.99 0.65 12.72
N ARG A 66 10.32 -0.51 12.67
CA ARG A 66 9.28 -0.92 13.61
C ARG A 66 9.78 -2.07 14.44
N ARG A 67 9.92 -1.83 15.74
CA ARG A 67 10.38 -2.81 16.72
C ARG A 67 9.19 -3.65 17.15
N VAL A 68 9.27 -4.96 16.93
CA VAL A 68 8.19 -5.90 17.23
C VAL A 68 8.66 -6.89 18.27
N LEU A 69 7.89 -7.07 19.34
CA LEU A 69 8.09 -8.19 20.26
C LEU A 69 7.16 -9.33 19.84
N THR A 70 7.71 -10.51 19.53
CA THR A 70 6.89 -11.72 19.31
C THR A 70 6.80 -12.53 20.59
N LEU A 71 5.58 -12.69 21.09
CA LEU A 71 5.21 -13.56 22.21
C LEU A 71 4.71 -14.89 21.65
N TYR A 72 5.14 -16.00 22.26
CA TYR A 72 4.58 -17.33 21.98
C TYR A 72 3.74 -17.76 23.16
N VAL A 73 2.48 -18.10 22.92
CA VAL A 73 1.52 -18.39 24.00
C VAL A 73 1.00 -19.82 23.94
N ASP A 74 0.82 -20.44 25.10
CA ASP A 74 0.11 -21.70 25.24
C ASP A 74 -0.98 -21.58 26.32
N PHE A 75 -1.85 -22.60 26.40
CA PHE A 75 -3.07 -22.51 27.21
C PHE A 75 -3.19 -23.73 28.13
N PRO A 76 -3.97 -23.66 29.22
CA PRO A 76 -4.19 -24.82 30.08
C PRO A 76 -4.83 -26.02 29.36
N ASP A 77 -5.79 -25.78 28.46
CA ASP A 77 -6.46 -26.77 27.61
C ASP A 77 -5.64 -27.16 26.36
N ALA A 78 -4.65 -26.34 25.98
CA ALA A 78 -3.82 -26.54 24.81
C ALA A 78 -2.35 -26.21 25.13
N PRO A 79 -1.66 -27.04 25.93
CA PRO A 79 -0.26 -26.82 26.26
C PRO A 79 0.62 -26.97 25.02
N ALA A 80 1.72 -26.22 24.97
CA ALA A 80 2.69 -26.40 23.90
C ALA A 80 3.41 -27.75 24.02
N ALA A 81 3.60 -28.43 22.88
CA ALA A 81 4.30 -29.71 22.82
C ALA A 81 5.75 -29.58 22.31
N ASP A 82 6.07 -28.47 21.64
CA ASP A 82 7.33 -28.26 20.91
C ASP A 82 8.00 -26.94 21.30
N SER A 83 9.17 -26.67 20.73
CA SER A 83 9.89 -25.40 20.94
C SER A 83 9.28 -24.23 20.11
N THR A 84 9.70 -22.99 20.37
CA THR A 84 9.16 -21.78 19.70
C THR A 84 9.85 -21.47 18.36
N GLU A 85 11.01 -22.07 18.11
CA GLU A 85 11.86 -21.84 16.95
C GLU A 85 11.15 -22.12 15.61
N PRO A 86 10.36 -23.20 15.44
CA PRO A 86 9.60 -23.42 14.20
C PRO A 86 8.57 -22.31 13.92
N TYR A 87 8.00 -21.71 14.96
CA TYR A 87 7.03 -20.62 14.85
C TYR A 87 7.73 -19.32 14.45
N ALA A 88 8.88 -19.03 15.07
CA ALA A 88 9.75 -17.92 14.68
C ALA A 88 10.19 -18.04 13.22
N ALA A 89 10.67 -19.21 12.81
CA ALA A 89 11.14 -19.49 11.47
C ALA A 89 10.01 -19.36 10.42
N ALA A 90 8.78 -19.74 10.76
CA ALA A 90 7.62 -19.62 9.86
C ALA A 90 7.28 -18.16 9.50
N LEU A 91 7.48 -17.23 10.45
CA LEU A 91 7.17 -15.80 10.27
C LEU A 91 8.37 -14.94 9.89
N ALA A 92 9.60 -15.39 10.17
CA ALA A 92 10.83 -14.64 9.92
C ALA A 92 10.94 -14.03 8.50
N PRO A 93 10.53 -14.71 7.41
CA PRO A 93 10.61 -14.14 6.06
C PRO A 93 9.72 -12.90 5.83
N ALA A 94 8.77 -12.61 6.72
CA ALA A 94 7.88 -11.46 6.61
C ALA A 94 8.65 -10.14 6.63
N ALA A 95 9.71 -10.03 7.45
CA ALA A 95 10.51 -8.81 7.56
C ALA A 95 11.19 -8.47 6.23
N ASP A 96 11.82 -9.47 5.59
CA ASP A 96 12.45 -9.30 4.28
C ASP A 96 11.42 -9.05 3.18
N TRP A 97 10.26 -9.71 3.25
CA TRP A 97 9.17 -9.52 2.29
C TRP A 97 8.65 -8.09 2.31
N MET A 98 8.38 -7.53 3.51
CA MET A 98 7.95 -6.14 3.68
C MET A 98 9.08 -5.13 3.39
N GLY A 99 10.33 -5.48 3.69
CA GLY A 99 11.50 -4.70 3.33
C GLY A 99 11.64 -4.55 1.81
N ARG A 100 11.42 -5.63 1.05
CA ARG A 100 11.35 -5.58 -0.42
C ARG A 100 10.15 -4.77 -0.90
N ALA A 101 8.97 -5.01 -0.32
CA ALA A 101 7.73 -4.34 -0.71
C ALA A 101 7.81 -2.81 -0.56
N SER A 102 8.51 -2.35 0.46
CA SER A 102 8.73 -0.94 0.78
C SER A 102 9.98 -0.34 0.14
N HIS A 103 10.77 -1.12 -0.59
CA HIS A 103 12.06 -0.72 -1.15
C HIS A 103 13.02 -0.16 -0.09
N GLY A 104 13.07 -0.83 1.05
CA GLY A 104 13.92 -0.47 2.19
C GLY A 104 13.41 0.70 3.01
N ARG A 105 12.19 1.20 2.75
CA ARG A 105 11.61 2.31 3.53
C ARG A 105 10.96 1.86 4.83
N LEU A 106 10.62 0.58 4.96
CA LEU A 106 10.21 -0.07 6.19
C LEU A 106 11.22 -1.16 6.55
N ARG A 107 11.60 -1.20 7.83
CA ARG A 107 12.27 -2.35 8.43
C ARG A 107 11.43 -2.85 9.60
N VAL A 108 10.97 -4.09 9.53
CA VAL A 108 10.36 -4.78 10.68
C VAL A 108 11.48 -5.46 11.45
N ASP A 109 11.74 -5.00 12.66
CA ASP A 109 12.78 -5.50 13.54
C ASP A 109 12.13 -6.39 14.60
N ASN A 110 12.00 -7.67 14.27
CA ASN A 110 11.30 -8.63 15.11
C ASN A 110 12.22 -9.25 16.17
N THR A 111 11.81 -9.18 17.43
CA THR A 111 12.48 -9.77 18.58
C THR A 111 11.61 -10.91 19.12
N PRO A 112 11.93 -12.18 18.82
CA PRO A 112 11.21 -13.31 19.37
C PRO A 112 11.59 -13.54 20.84
N LEU A 113 10.60 -13.55 21.73
CA LEU A 113 10.76 -13.99 23.11
C LEU A 113 10.64 -15.52 23.14
N HIS A 114 11.75 -16.24 22.98
CA HIS A 114 11.78 -17.71 22.89
C HIS A 114 11.40 -18.42 24.22
N ARG A 115 10.13 -18.32 24.60
CA ARG A 115 9.50 -18.87 25.80
C ARG A 115 8.01 -19.03 25.53
N TRP A 116 7.43 -20.14 26.00
CA TRP A 116 5.99 -20.27 26.09
C TRP A 116 5.46 -19.46 27.27
N ILE A 117 4.64 -18.47 26.96
CA ILE A 117 3.91 -17.65 27.91
C ILE A 117 2.58 -18.35 28.18
N ARG A 118 2.42 -18.86 29.39
CA ARG A 118 1.19 -19.54 29.80
C ARG A 118 0.07 -18.52 29.95
N MET A 119 -0.95 -18.64 29.11
CA MET A 119 -2.18 -17.87 29.22
C MET A 119 -2.95 -18.27 30.49
N PRO A 120 -3.65 -17.33 31.14
CA PRO A 120 -4.36 -17.58 32.41
C PRO A 120 -5.68 -18.34 32.25
N ALA A 121 -6.16 -18.53 31.02
CA ALA A 121 -7.44 -19.16 30.72
C ALA A 121 -7.33 -20.05 29.48
N ASP A 122 -8.29 -20.96 29.32
CA ASP A 122 -8.38 -21.88 28.19
C ASP A 122 -8.52 -21.15 26.86
N SER A 123 -7.92 -21.70 25.81
CA SER A 123 -7.98 -21.16 24.45
C SER A 123 -9.42 -20.98 23.96
N THR A 124 -10.30 -21.90 24.33
CA THR A 124 -11.74 -21.87 24.01
C THR A 124 -12.50 -20.73 24.68
N SER A 125 -12.00 -20.20 25.82
CA SER A 125 -12.67 -19.14 26.58
C SER A 125 -12.56 -17.75 25.95
N TYR A 126 -11.59 -17.54 25.04
CA TYR A 126 -11.41 -16.26 24.36
C TYR A 126 -12.38 -16.02 23.19
N GLY A 127 -13.18 -17.03 22.82
CA GLY A 127 -14.23 -16.87 21.82
C GLY A 127 -13.72 -16.53 20.41
N PHE A 128 -12.55 -17.04 20.03
CA PHE A 128 -11.88 -16.74 18.77
C PHE A 128 -12.60 -17.38 17.57
N ALA A 129 -13.72 -16.77 17.17
CA ALA A 129 -14.56 -17.16 16.05
C ALA A 129 -14.81 -15.96 15.11
N ARG A 130 -15.39 -16.22 13.92
CA ARG A 130 -15.82 -15.14 13.03
C ARG A 130 -16.85 -14.26 13.75
N GLY A 131 -16.62 -12.94 13.74
CA GLY A 131 -17.38 -12.00 14.56
C GLY A 131 -16.75 -11.71 15.93
N LEU A 132 -15.48 -12.08 16.15
CA LEU A 132 -14.70 -11.70 17.33
C LEU A 132 -14.87 -10.21 17.62
N THR A 133 -15.30 -9.89 18.84
CA THR A 133 -15.49 -8.50 19.24
C THR A 133 -14.15 -7.87 19.62
N PHE A 134 -14.11 -6.54 19.57
CA PHE A 134 -12.94 -5.77 19.98
C PHE A 134 -12.54 -6.09 21.43
N GLU A 135 -13.51 -6.17 22.35
CA GLU A 135 -13.28 -6.43 23.77
C GLU A 135 -12.71 -7.83 24.03
N ALA A 136 -13.19 -8.83 23.28
CA ALA A 136 -12.68 -10.20 23.38
C ALA A 136 -11.24 -10.30 22.88
N HIS A 137 -10.91 -9.64 21.76
CA HIS A 137 -9.54 -9.58 21.25
C HIS A 137 -8.62 -8.80 22.20
N GLU A 138 -9.09 -7.68 22.74
CA GLU A 138 -8.35 -6.89 23.72
C GLU A 138 -8.08 -7.68 25.01
N LYS A 139 -9.06 -8.46 25.48
CA LYS A 139 -8.87 -9.36 26.62
C LYS A 139 -7.76 -10.39 26.34
N TYR A 140 -7.81 -11.05 25.17
CA TYR A 140 -6.78 -12.01 24.76
C TYR A 140 -5.37 -11.40 24.80
N LEU A 141 -5.21 -10.21 24.21
CA LEU A 141 -3.92 -9.53 24.17
C LEU A 141 -3.49 -9.05 25.56
N ARG A 142 -4.41 -8.50 26.36
CA ARG A 142 -4.13 -8.08 27.74
C ARG A 142 -3.59 -9.23 28.58
N ASP A 143 -4.22 -10.40 28.49
CA ASP A 143 -3.81 -11.59 29.24
C ASP A 143 -2.42 -12.08 28.78
N ALA A 144 -2.16 -12.11 27.46
CA ALA A 144 -0.85 -12.47 26.92
C ALA A 144 0.26 -11.51 27.35
N ILE A 145 0.00 -10.20 27.26
CA ILE A 145 0.95 -9.14 27.61
C ILE A 145 1.22 -9.15 29.12
N THR A 146 0.19 -9.27 29.95
CA THR A 146 0.33 -9.34 31.42
C THR A 146 1.16 -10.55 31.84
N ALA A 147 0.93 -11.71 31.21
CA ALA A 147 1.70 -12.92 31.50
C ALA A 147 3.17 -12.83 31.02
N ALA A 148 3.45 -12.00 30.01
CA ALA A 148 4.78 -11.79 29.45
C ALA A 148 5.58 -10.66 30.12
N ASP A 149 4.92 -9.70 30.79
CA ASP A 149 5.49 -8.52 31.45
C ASP A 149 6.73 -8.81 32.34
N PRO A 150 6.76 -9.90 33.14
CA PRO A 150 7.95 -10.21 33.94
C PRO A 150 9.20 -10.59 33.11
N TYR A 151 9.07 -10.82 31.80
CA TYR A 151 10.10 -11.36 30.92
C TYR A 151 10.52 -10.42 29.79
N ALA A 152 9.83 -9.29 29.60
CA ALA A 152 10.11 -8.34 28.53
C ALA A 152 9.71 -6.92 28.95
N ASP A 153 10.52 -5.95 28.54
CA ASP A 153 10.22 -4.53 28.68
C ASP A 153 9.50 -4.03 27.42
N PHE A 154 8.18 -3.85 27.52
CA PHE A 154 7.28 -3.42 26.44
C PHE A 154 7.54 -1.99 25.97
N SER A 155 8.17 -1.13 26.77
CA SER A 155 8.52 0.24 26.36
C SER A 155 9.51 0.30 25.20
N ARG A 156 10.19 -0.83 24.91
CA ARG A 156 11.19 -0.97 23.86
C ARG A 156 10.60 -1.32 22.49
N TYR A 157 9.30 -1.57 22.39
CA TYR A 157 8.67 -2.06 21.17
C TYR A 157 7.53 -1.14 20.73
N ASP A 158 7.31 -1.09 19.42
CA ASP A 158 6.25 -0.28 18.82
C ASP A 158 4.96 -1.10 18.69
N MET A 159 5.06 -2.43 18.51
CA MET A 159 3.91 -3.34 18.44
C MET A 159 4.26 -4.75 18.94
N VAL A 160 3.22 -5.56 19.19
CA VAL A 160 3.35 -6.94 19.69
C VAL A 160 2.76 -7.94 18.70
N TYR A 161 3.49 -9.02 18.45
CA TYR A 161 2.97 -10.21 17.76
C TYR A 161 2.67 -11.28 18.80
N VAL A 162 1.52 -11.93 18.72
CA VAL A 162 1.15 -13.04 19.62
C VAL A 162 0.88 -14.28 18.79
N VAL A 163 1.67 -15.32 19.03
CA VAL A 163 1.64 -16.57 18.27
C VAL A 163 1.24 -17.72 19.19
N PRO A 164 0.04 -18.31 19.03
CA PRO A 164 -0.40 -19.44 19.83
C PRO A 164 0.32 -20.73 19.41
N ALA A 165 0.47 -21.64 20.37
CA ALA A 165 0.91 -22.99 20.12
C ALA A 165 0.01 -23.68 19.07
N ARG A 166 0.58 -24.59 18.27
CA ARG A 166 -0.14 -25.35 17.24
C ARG A 166 -1.25 -26.23 17.83
N THR A 167 -1.13 -26.62 19.10
CA THR A 167 -2.14 -27.34 19.85
C THR A 167 -3.40 -26.51 20.14
N ALA A 168 -3.31 -25.17 20.12
CA ALA A 168 -4.42 -24.25 20.38
C ALA A 168 -5.31 -24.05 19.14
N THR A 169 -6.00 -25.11 18.73
CA THR A 169 -6.87 -25.12 17.55
C THR A 169 -8.07 -24.17 17.67
N ALA A 170 -8.43 -23.78 18.90
CA ALA A 170 -9.47 -22.79 19.19
C ALA A 170 -9.10 -21.34 18.82
N ILE A 171 -7.87 -21.08 18.36
CA ILE A 171 -7.43 -19.78 17.80
C ILE A 171 -7.17 -19.96 16.29
N PRO A 172 -8.22 -20.00 15.43
CA PRO A 172 -8.07 -20.51 14.07
C PRO A 172 -7.64 -19.46 13.03
N PHE A 173 -7.79 -18.16 13.31
CA PHE A 173 -7.50 -17.08 12.35
C PHE A 173 -6.64 -15.98 12.95
N SER A 174 -5.98 -15.22 12.08
CA SER A 174 -5.14 -14.08 12.44
C SER A 174 -5.92 -12.76 12.30
N PRO A 175 -6.02 -11.95 13.37
CA PRO A 175 -6.48 -10.57 13.28
C PRO A 175 -5.48 -9.55 13.81
N THR A 176 -5.61 -8.33 13.30
CA THR A 176 -4.94 -7.14 13.83
C THR A 176 -5.76 -6.47 14.92
N TYR A 177 -5.09 -6.05 15.98
CA TYR A 177 -5.64 -5.16 17.01
C TYR A 177 -5.15 -3.72 16.77
N LEU A 178 -6.11 -2.80 16.73
CA LEU A 178 -5.90 -1.37 16.66
C LEU A 178 -6.54 -0.76 17.90
N TYR A 179 -5.76 -0.07 18.73
CA TYR A 179 -6.23 0.54 19.96
C TYR A 179 -7.44 1.45 19.75
N ASP A 180 -8.44 1.34 20.63
CA ASP A 180 -9.57 2.27 20.69
C ASP A 180 -9.26 3.41 21.68
N PRO A 181 -9.16 4.67 21.22
CA PRO A 181 -8.93 5.84 22.08
C PRO A 181 -9.94 5.98 23.22
N ALA A 182 -11.18 5.51 23.06
CA ALA A 182 -12.21 5.57 24.09
C ALA A 182 -12.10 4.44 25.14
N GLY A 183 -11.36 3.37 24.83
CA GLY A 183 -11.28 2.16 25.64
C GLY A 183 -10.19 2.18 26.71
N PRO A 184 -10.30 1.28 27.73
CA PRO A 184 -9.29 1.12 28.76
C PRO A 184 -7.98 0.57 28.21
N GLY A 185 -8.01 -0.14 27.07
CA GLY A 185 -6.87 -0.67 26.30
C GLY A 185 -5.87 -1.48 27.11
N ILE A 186 -4.62 -1.52 26.63
CA ILE A 186 -3.55 -2.35 27.19
C ILE A 186 -2.34 -1.47 27.49
N THR A 187 -1.83 -1.56 28.73
CA THR A 187 -0.66 -0.80 29.19
C THR A 187 0.29 -1.75 29.90
N ALA A 188 1.58 -1.69 29.55
CA ALA A 188 2.67 -2.44 30.15
C ALA A 188 3.92 -1.54 30.19
N ASP A 189 4.73 -1.64 31.23
CA ASP A 189 5.95 -0.81 31.40
C ASP A 189 5.74 0.70 31.16
N GLY A 190 4.64 1.25 31.69
CA GLY A 190 4.28 2.65 31.52
C GLY A 190 3.92 3.07 30.08
N THR A 191 3.83 2.11 29.16
CA THR A 191 3.58 2.34 27.73
C THR A 191 2.21 1.79 27.34
N ARG A 192 1.44 2.61 26.64
CA ARG A 192 0.19 2.19 26.02
C ARG A 192 0.49 1.42 24.73
N LEU A 193 0.17 0.13 24.70
CA LEU A 193 0.33 -0.70 23.52
C LEU A 193 -0.84 -0.46 22.57
N LYS A 194 -0.54 0.14 21.41
CA LYS A 194 -1.56 0.58 20.46
C LYS A 194 -1.84 -0.39 19.33
N TRP A 195 -0.87 -1.25 19.00
CA TRP A 195 -0.94 -2.12 17.84
C TRP A 195 -0.44 -3.51 18.19
N ALA A 196 -1.19 -4.51 17.78
CA ALA A 196 -0.76 -5.89 17.88
C ALA A 196 -1.30 -6.73 16.72
N VAL A 197 -0.63 -7.84 16.44
CA VAL A 197 -1.12 -8.87 15.52
C VAL A 197 -1.22 -10.17 16.30
N THR A 198 -2.41 -10.77 16.32
CA THR A 198 -2.58 -12.14 16.79
C THR A 198 -2.51 -13.05 15.59
N PHE A 199 -1.68 -14.09 15.66
CA PHE A 199 -1.67 -15.14 14.66
C PHE A 199 -2.60 -16.27 15.08
N GLY A 200 -3.30 -16.86 14.12
CA GLY A 200 -4.07 -18.08 14.33
C GLY A 200 -3.47 -19.28 13.60
N GLN A 201 -4.17 -20.41 13.62
CA GLN A 201 -3.72 -21.61 12.91
C GLN A 201 -3.66 -21.41 11.38
N ASP A 202 -4.35 -20.41 10.83
CA ASP A 202 -4.23 -20.02 9.43
C ASP A 202 -2.83 -19.55 9.01
N MET A 203 -1.97 -19.13 9.95
CA MET A 203 -0.58 -18.79 9.64
C MET A 203 0.19 -19.95 9.02
N TRP A 204 -0.19 -21.20 9.31
CA TRP A 204 0.45 -22.37 8.72
C TRP A 204 0.05 -22.61 7.27
N ARG A 205 -1.11 -22.09 6.86
CA ARG A 205 -1.56 -22.11 5.46
C ARG A 205 -1.00 -20.93 4.69
N TRP A 206 -1.05 -19.75 5.29
CA TRP A 206 -0.63 -18.50 4.65
C TRP A 206 0.88 -18.24 4.69
N GLY A 207 1.59 -18.87 5.63
CA GLY A 207 2.99 -18.62 5.90
C GLY A 207 3.23 -17.17 6.33
N HIS A 208 4.46 -16.69 6.15
CA HIS A 208 4.90 -15.36 6.55
C HIS A 208 4.10 -14.19 5.96
N LYS A 209 3.37 -14.37 4.84
CA LYS A 209 2.59 -13.29 4.21
C LYS A 209 1.41 -12.82 5.07
N VAL A 210 0.89 -13.65 5.97
CA VAL A 210 -0.15 -13.22 6.92
C VAL A 210 0.38 -12.12 7.85
N ALA A 211 1.66 -12.19 8.25
CA ALA A 211 2.26 -11.11 9.04
C ALA A 211 2.32 -9.81 8.24
N ALA A 212 2.60 -9.86 6.93
CA ALA A 212 2.59 -8.68 6.09
C ALA A 212 1.17 -8.09 5.95
N HIS A 213 0.16 -8.93 5.73
CA HIS A 213 -1.24 -8.54 5.66
C HIS A 213 -1.70 -7.83 6.94
N GLU A 214 -1.56 -8.51 8.09
CA GLU A 214 -2.03 -7.98 9.37
C GLU A 214 -1.25 -6.72 9.78
N THR A 215 0.07 -6.70 9.57
CA THR A 215 0.86 -5.49 9.88
C THR A 215 0.43 -4.30 9.05
N ALA A 216 -0.01 -4.49 7.81
CA ALA A 216 -0.49 -3.40 6.97
C ALA A 216 -1.78 -2.74 7.51
N HIS A 217 -2.64 -3.45 8.24
CA HIS A 217 -3.77 -2.82 8.94
C HIS A 217 -3.31 -1.83 10.00
N THR A 218 -2.20 -2.11 10.69
CA THR A 218 -1.62 -1.17 11.67
C THR A 218 -1.15 0.14 11.02
N PHE A 219 -0.90 0.14 9.71
CA PHE A 219 -0.54 1.31 8.93
C PHE A 219 -1.74 2.03 8.29
N GLY A 220 -2.96 1.49 8.46
CA GLY A 220 -4.20 2.09 7.96
C GLY A 220 -4.71 1.53 6.64
N LEU A 221 -4.20 0.38 6.17
CA LEU A 221 -4.73 -0.27 4.97
C LEU A 221 -5.99 -1.10 5.28
N PRO A 222 -7.01 -1.10 4.40
CA PRO A 222 -8.21 -1.91 4.55
C PRO A 222 -8.02 -3.30 3.93
N ASP A 223 -8.94 -4.21 4.24
CA ASP A 223 -9.12 -5.45 3.49
C ASP A 223 -9.69 -5.15 2.11
N LEU A 224 -9.10 -5.77 1.09
CA LEU A 224 -9.56 -5.70 -0.30
C LEU A 224 -10.32 -6.94 -0.74
N TYR A 225 -10.37 -8.00 0.08
CA TYR A 225 -11.27 -9.12 -0.15
C TYR A 225 -12.70 -8.77 0.25
N SER A 226 -13.67 -9.51 -0.27
CA SER A 226 -15.06 -9.29 -0.01
C SER A 226 -15.52 -9.94 1.28
N PHE A 227 -16.20 -9.16 2.12
CA PHE A 227 -16.92 -9.71 3.28
C PHE A 227 -18.27 -10.33 2.88
N THR A 228 -18.72 -10.08 1.65
CA THR A 228 -19.96 -10.62 1.10
C THR A 228 -19.76 -11.19 -0.31
N GLY A 229 -20.25 -12.41 -0.58
CA GLY A 229 -20.07 -13.04 -1.89
C GLY A 229 -18.68 -13.64 -2.11
N ALA A 230 -18.16 -13.58 -3.35
CA ALA A 230 -16.90 -14.23 -3.69
C ALA A 230 -15.69 -13.49 -3.09
N THR A 231 -14.90 -14.19 -2.29
CA THR A 231 -13.84 -13.60 -1.43
C THR A 231 -12.88 -12.69 -2.19
N HIS A 232 -12.26 -13.14 -3.28
CA HIS A 232 -11.21 -12.36 -3.96
C HIS A 232 -11.70 -11.59 -5.20
N GLN A 233 -13.00 -11.24 -5.25
CA GLN A 233 -13.62 -10.70 -6.47
C GLN A 233 -13.14 -9.31 -6.91
N TYR A 234 -12.63 -8.49 -5.99
CA TYR A 234 -12.32 -7.09 -6.28
C TYR A 234 -10.93 -6.87 -6.88
N VAL A 235 -9.91 -7.51 -6.30
CA VAL A 235 -8.52 -7.33 -6.73
C VAL A 235 -7.80 -8.62 -7.11
N GLY A 236 -8.42 -9.79 -6.92
CA GLY A 236 -7.75 -11.08 -7.16
C GLY A 236 -6.46 -11.21 -6.35
N GLY A 237 -5.47 -11.86 -6.93
CA GLY A 237 -4.15 -12.08 -6.35
C GLY A 237 -3.15 -10.94 -6.55
N TRP A 238 -3.59 -9.71 -6.86
CA TRP A 238 -2.72 -8.56 -7.18
C TRP A 238 -2.27 -7.71 -5.98
N ASP A 239 -2.78 -8.00 -4.79
CA ASP A 239 -2.43 -7.32 -3.54
C ASP A 239 -2.58 -8.29 -2.35
N VAL A 240 -1.63 -8.29 -1.42
CA VAL A 240 -1.69 -9.11 -0.20
C VAL A 240 -2.90 -8.78 0.68
N MET A 241 -3.42 -7.54 0.63
CA MET A 241 -4.65 -7.12 1.31
C MET A 241 -5.91 -7.71 0.67
N GLY A 242 -5.81 -8.22 -0.56
CA GLY A 242 -6.88 -8.87 -1.29
C GLY A 242 -6.81 -10.39 -1.25
N ASP A 243 -5.64 -10.97 -1.45
CA ASP A 243 -5.40 -12.40 -1.33
C ASP A 243 -3.96 -12.67 -0.88
N ILE A 244 -3.83 -13.18 0.35
CA ILE A 244 -2.53 -13.50 0.95
C ILE A 244 -1.80 -14.58 0.13
N ALA A 245 -2.54 -15.54 -0.45
CA ALA A 245 -1.98 -16.58 -1.30
C ALA A 245 -1.90 -16.18 -2.78
N GLY A 246 -2.21 -14.93 -3.10
CA GLY A 246 -2.17 -14.41 -4.46
C GLY A 246 -0.83 -14.68 -5.16
N HIS A 247 -0.91 -14.84 -6.48
CA HIS A 247 0.25 -15.07 -7.35
C HIS A 247 1.11 -13.82 -7.56
N ALA A 248 0.53 -12.62 -7.35
CA ALA A 248 1.18 -11.31 -7.44
C ALA A 248 0.86 -10.43 -6.22
N PRO A 249 1.21 -10.87 -4.99
CA PRO A 249 0.74 -10.27 -3.74
C PRO A 249 1.51 -9.00 -3.33
N GLN A 250 2.38 -8.43 -4.17
CA GLN A 250 2.98 -7.13 -3.89
C GLN A 250 1.87 -6.09 -3.65
N TYR A 251 2.05 -5.21 -2.65
CA TYR A 251 1.08 -4.13 -2.46
C TYR A 251 0.97 -3.28 -3.72
N LEU A 252 -0.25 -2.90 -4.07
CA LEU A 252 -0.56 -1.97 -5.13
C LEU A 252 0.27 -0.70 -4.94
N GLY A 253 0.68 -0.10 -6.05
CA GLY A 253 1.42 1.16 -6.04
C GLY A 253 0.66 2.29 -5.33
N TRP A 254 -0.67 2.25 -5.33
CA TRP A 254 -1.53 3.14 -4.53
C TRP A 254 -1.29 2.98 -3.03
N HIS A 255 -1.35 1.76 -2.50
CA HIS A 255 -1.03 1.47 -1.10
C HIS A 255 0.41 1.85 -0.79
N SER A 256 1.37 1.50 -1.66
CA SER A 256 2.76 1.91 -1.54
C SER A 256 2.91 3.44 -1.42
N TRP A 257 2.13 4.23 -2.17
CA TRP A 257 2.14 5.69 -2.08
C TRP A 257 1.50 6.20 -0.78
N LYS A 258 0.32 5.69 -0.40
CA LYS A 258 -0.33 6.00 0.89
C LYS A 258 0.60 5.74 2.08
N LEU A 259 1.35 4.65 2.05
CA LEU A 259 2.31 4.28 3.08
C LEU A 259 3.63 5.06 3.04
N GLY A 260 3.82 5.92 2.04
CA GLY A 260 5.03 6.72 1.84
C GLY A 260 6.24 5.89 1.38
N TRP A 261 6.00 4.71 0.81
CA TRP A 261 7.04 3.85 0.22
C TRP A 261 7.32 4.25 -1.23
N THR A 262 6.27 4.57 -1.98
CA THR A 262 6.35 5.32 -3.23
C THR A 262 6.26 6.81 -2.88
N ARG A 263 7.24 7.59 -3.35
CA ARG A 263 7.31 9.02 -3.07
C ARG A 263 6.52 9.83 -4.11
N ASP A 264 6.18 11.07 -3.78
CA ASP A 264 5.44 11.98 -4.67
C ASP A 264 6.13 12.20 -6.03
N ASP A 265 7.46 12.21 -6.09
CA ASP A 265 8.23 12.33 -7.34
C ASP A 265 8.11 11.10 -8.25
N GLN A 266 7.57 9.99 -7.73
CA GLN A 266 7.31 8.75 -8.46
C GLN A 266 5.85 8.59 -8.88
N VAL A 267 5.02 9.62 -8.69
CA VAL A 267 3.58 9.60 -8.99
C VAL A 267 3.26 10.61 -10.09
N ALA A 268 2.73 10.11 -11.22
CA ALA A 268 2.24 10.98 -12.29
C ALA A 268 0.75 11.29 -12.10
N CYS A 269 0.44 12.50 -11.65
CA CYS A 269 -0.94 12.94 -11.42
C CYS A 269 -1.62 13.56 -12.66
N LEU A 270 -2.89 13.21 -12.90
CA LEU A 270 -3.84 13.91 -13.74
C LEU A 270 -5.08 14.25 -12.89
N PRO A 271 -5.18 15.47 -12.34
CA PRO A 271 -6.15 15.79 -11.28
C PRO A 271 -7.59 16.06 -11.78
N GLY A 272 -7.84 15.96 -13.09
CA GLY A 272 -9.13 16.29 -13.70
C GLY A 272 -9.14 16.04 -15.20
N SER A 273 -9.89 16.86 -15.95
CA SER A 273 -9.93 16.79 -17.41
C SER A 273 -8.57 17.10 -18.04
N GLY A 274 -8.32 16.49 -19.20
CA GLY A 274 -7.06 16.62 -19.92
C GLY A 274 -6.46 15.28 -20.30
N ARG A 275 -5.18 15.29 -20.63
CA ARG A 275 -4.45 14.12 -21.13
C ARG A 275 -3.00 14.15 -20.68
N ARG A 276 -2.48 13.00 -20.27
CA ARG A 276 -1.09 12.85 -19.84
C ARG A 276 -0.53 11.51 -20.32
N THR A 277 0.64 11.53 -20.96
CA THR A 277 1.41 10.33 -21.29
C THR A 277 2.49 10.13 -20.23
N VAL A 278 2.66 8.89 -19.76
CA VAL A 278 3.53 8.53 -18.64
C VAL A 278 4.29 7.26 -18.98
N SER A 279 5.61 7.27 -18.77
CA SER A 279 6.42 6.05 -18.76
C SER A 279 6.50 5.52 -17.33
N LEU A 280 5.99 4.31 -17.13
CA LEU A 280 5.91 3.61 -15.86
C LEU A 280 7.08 2.63 -15.72
N THR A 281 7.74 2.68 -14.58
CA THR A 281 8.66 1.64 -14.10
C THR A 281 7.86 0.59 -13.33
N PRO A 282 8.15 -0.72 -13.50
CA PRO A 282 7.46 -1.77 -12.76
C PRO A 282 7.52 -1.55 -11.24
N VAL A 283 6.41 -1.77 -10.54
CA VAL A 283 6.30 -1.50 -9.09
C VAL A 283 7.28 -2.34 -8.26
N GLU A 284 7.71 -3.48 -8.78
CA GLU A 284 8.68 -4.38 -8.13
C GLU A 284 10.11 -3.81 -8.16
N ARG A 285 10.36 -2.76 -8.96
CA ARG A 285 11.68 -2.16 -9.17
C ARG A 285 11.83 -0.80 -8.47
N PRO A 286 13.05 -0.46 -8.00
CA PRO A 286 13.32 0.86 -7.43
C PRO A 286 13.33 1.96 -8.51
N GLY A 287 12.97 3.18 -8.11
CA GLY A 287 13.08 4.38 -8.94
C GLY A 287 11.95 4.56 -9.97
N GLY A 288 12.07 5.61 -10.78
CA GLY A 288 11.14 5.97 -11.84
C GLY A 288 9.74 6.36 -11.38
N THR A 289 8.86 6.68 -12.34
CA THR A 289 7.43 6.86 -12.08
C THR A 289 6.79 5.49 -11.93
N ARG A 290 6.13 5.21 -10.82
CA ARG A 290 5.58 3.88 -10.49
C ARG A 290 4.10 3.75 -10.79
N ILE A 291 3.38 4.83 -10.52
CA ILE A 291 1.94 4.89 -10.77
C ILE A 291 1.59 6.17 -11.53
N ALA A 292 0.58 6.05 -12.37
CA ALA A 292 -0.10 7.16 -12.98
C ALA A 292 -1.52 7.21 -12.41
N VAL A 293 -1.91 8.35 -11.82
CA VAL A 293 -3.18 8.52 -11.13
C VAL A 293 -4.02 9.53 -11.88
N LEU A 294 -5.27 9.17 -12.18
CA LEU A 294 -6.28 10.04 -12.76
C LEU A 294 -7.42 10.21 -11.75
N ARG A 295 -7.56 11.42 -11.19
CA ARG A 295 -8.62 11.72 -10.22
C ARG A 295 -9.97 11.93 -10.94
N THR A 296 -11.00 11.21 -10.51
CA THR A 296 -12.34 11.24 -11.12
C THR A 296 -13.36 11.97 -10.26
N GLY A 297 -13.14 12.09 -8.95
CA GLY A 297 -14.02 12.80 -8.03
C GLY A 297 -13.35 13.15 -6.71
N GLU A 298 -14.17 13.50 -5.70
CA GLU A 298 -13.67 13.86 -4.37
C GLU A 298 -12.91 12.70 -3.71
N THR A 299 -13.46 11.49 -3.81
CA THR A 299 -12.99 10.25 -3.17
C THR A 299 -12.58 9.18 -4.18
N THR A 300 -12.60 9.48 -5.48
CA THR A 300 -12.40 8.47 -6.53
C THR A 300 -11.26 8.81 -7.48
N ALA A 301 -10.53 7.77 -7.89
CA ALA A 301 -9.48 7.84 -8.89
C ALA A 301 -9.36 6.52 -9.66
N TYR A 302 -8.79 6.59 -10.86
CA TYR A 302 -8.20 5.44 -11.54
C TYR A 302 -6.68 5.49 -11.41
N VAL A 303 -6.07 4.32 -11.25
CA VAL A 303 -4.62 4.18 -11.17
C VAL A 303 -4.18 3.18 -12.23
N ALA A 304 -3.06 3.49 -12.90
CA ALA A 304 -2.36 2.58 -13.79
C ALA A 304 -0.93 2.36 -13.26
N GLU A 305 -0.53 1.10 -13.16
CA GLU A 305 0.81 0.70 -12.71
C GLU A 305 1.36 -0.43 -13.57
N SER A 306 2.68 -0.53 -13.67
CA SER A 306 3.35 -1.59 -14.43
C SER A 306 3.68 -2.75 -13.50
N ARG A 307 3.26 -3.98 -13.86
CA ARG A 307 3.47 -5.22 -13.09
C ARG A 307 4.28 -6.24 -13.87
N ARG A 308 5.20 -6.94 -13.21
CA ARG A 308 6.06 -7.97 -13.80
C ARG A 308 6.24 -9.14 -12.83
N ALA A 309 6.44 -10.34 -13.37
CA ALA A 309 6.73 -11.55 -12.58
C ALA A 309 8.13 -11.50 -11.93
N GLN A 310 8.32 -10.65 -10.92
CA GLN A 310 9.60 -10.34 -10.27
C GLN A 310 9.38 -10.02 -8.79
N GLY A 311 10.41 -10.20 -7.95
CA GLY A 311 10.33 -9.83 -6.53
C GLY A 311 9.20 -10.55 -5.80
N ASN A 312 8.34 -9.79 -5.12
CA ASN A 312 7.18 -10.35 -4.43
C ASN A 312 6.12 -10.90 -5.39
N ASP A 313 6.14 -10.50 -6.66
CA ASP A 313 5.23 -10.95 -7.73
C ASP A 313 5.84 -12.04 -8.61
N ALA A 314 6.89 -12.76 -8.16
CA ALA A 314 7.63 -13.71 -8.97
C ALA A 314 6.78 -14.79 -9.69
N THR A 315 5.58 -15.05 -9.19
CA THR A 315 4.64 -16.06 -9.71
C THR A 315 3.45 -15.46 -10.46
N ALA A 316 3.46 -14.16 -10.78
CA ALA A 316 2.32 -13.46 -11.39
C ALA A 316 1.77 -14.18 -12.63
N CYS A 317 0.45 -14.34 -12.68
CA CYS A 317 -0.27 -14.99 -13.78
C CYS A 317 -0.25 -14.19 -15.10
N SER A 318 -0.05 -12.87 -15.01
CA SER A 318 0.09 -11.99 -16.17
C SER A 318 1.05 -10.84 -15.87
N ALA A 319 1.48 -10.13 -16.92
CA ALA A 319 2.39 -9.00 -16.82
C ALA A 319 1.97 -7.92 -17.82
N GLY A 320 2.09 -6.65 -17.43
CA GLY A 320 1.64 -5.51 -18.22
C GLY A 320 1.21 -4.35 -17.35
N VAL A 321 0.24 -3.57 -17.81
CA VAL A 321 -0.33 -2.46 -17.05
C VAL A 321 -1.55 -2.95 -16.28
N LEU A 322 -1.49 -2.93 -14.95
CA LEU A 322 -2.67 -3.13 -14.11
C LEU A 322 -3.41 -1.81 -13.97
N ILE A 323 -4.72 -1.83 -14.22
CA ILE A 323 -5.60 -0.67 -14.08
C ILE A 323 -6.63 -0.98 -13.00
N TYR A 324 -6.80 -0.09 -12.02
CA TYR A 324 -7.78 -0.24 -10.96
C TYR A 324 -8.45 1.08 -10.59
N LYS A 325 -9.67 0.98 -10.07
CA LYS A 325 -10.40 2.10 -9.48
C LYS A 325 -10.19 2.08 -7.97
N VAL A 326 -9.99 3.25 -7.39
CA VAL A 326 -9.95 3.50 -5.95
C VAL A 326 -11.15 4.35 -5.57
N ASP A 327 -11.80 4.02 -4.47
CA ASP A 327 -12.83 4.82 -3.81
C ASP A 327 -12.59 4.86 -2.29
N SER A 328 -12.11 6.00 -1.79
CA SER A 328 -11.78 6.17 -0.36
C SER A 328 -12.99 6.32 0.56
N ALA A 329 -14.21 6.39 -0.01
CA ALA A 329 -15.46 6.37 0.75
C ALA A 329 -16.07 4.98 0.93
N VAL A 330 -15.54 3.97 0.23
CA VAL A 330 -15.98 2.58 0.37
C VAL A 330 -15.25 1.93 1.54
N ARG A 331 -15.97 1.13 2.33
CA ARG A 331 -15.42 0.49 3.53
C ARG A 331 -14.56 -0.73 3.19
N THR A 332 -13.69 -1.08 4.14
CA THR A 332 -13.00 -2.37 4.18
C THR A 332 -13.99 -3.52 3.92
N GLY A 333 -13.61 -4.50 3.11
CA GLY A 333 -14.50 -5.61 2.79
C GLY A 333 -15.57 -5.35 1.71
N GLU A 334 -15.77 -4.11 1.27
CA GLU A 334 -16.79 -3.71 0.27
C GLU A 334 -16.19 -3.34 -1.10
N GLY A 335 -14.89 -3.58 -1.27
CA GLY A 335 -14.14 -3.32 -2.50
C GLY A 335 -13.81 -1.84 -2.73
N PRO A 336 -13.04 -1.21 -1.81
CA PRO A 336 -12.57 0.17 -1.97
C PRO A 336 -11.51 0.30 -3.07
N VAL A 337 -10.90 -0.82 -3.47
CA VAL A 337 -10.11 -0.94 -4.69
C VAL A 337 -10.70 -2.04 -5.56
N ARG A 338 -10.81 -1.79 -6.87
CA ARG A 338 -11.34 -2.75 -7.84
C ARG A 338 -10.47 -2.77 -9.08
N VAL A 339 -9.95 -3.94 -9.44
CA VAL A 339 -9.19 -4.16 -10.68
C VAL A 339 -10.15 -4.11 -11.87
N MET A 340 -9.74 -3.38 -12.91
CA MET A 340 -10.46 -3.31 -14.18
C MET A 340 -9.85 -4.38 -15.09
N ASN A 341 -10.62 -5.42 -15.40
CA ASN A 341 -10.11 -6.53 -16.19
C ASN A 341 -9.79 -6.09 -17.62
N ALA A 342 -8.57 -6.39 -18.09
CA ALA A 342 -8.25 -6.32 -19.51
C ALA A 342 -9.22 -7.17 -20.33
N PRO A 343 -9.54 -6.76 -21.57
CA PRO A 343 -10.24 -7.63 -22.50
C PRO A 343 -9.49 -8.96 -22.62
N PRO A 344 -10.19 -10.11 -22.59
CA PRO A 344 -9.53 -11.40 -22.63
C PRO A 344 -8.63 -11.48 -23.87
N ALA A 345 -7.38 -11.91 -23.67
CA ALA A 345 -6.54 -12.26 -24.81
C ALA A 345 -7.25 -13.37 -25.60
N ARG A 346 -7.31 -13.23 -26.93
CA ARG A 346 -8.10 -14.12 -27.81
C ARG A 346 -7.74 -15.61 -27.69
N THR A 347 -6.67 -15.98 -26.98
CA THR A 347 -6.07 -17.32 -27.02
C THR A 347 -5.58 -17.88 -25.67
N THR A 348 -5.95 -17.33 -24.51
CA THR A 348 -5.45 -17.87 -23.22
C THR A 348 -6.57 -18.33 -22.31
N THR A 349 -6.74 -19.64 -22.21
CA THR A 349 -7.31 -20.27 -21.01
C THR A 349 -6.42 -19.87 -19.83
N PRO A 350 -6.98 -19.51 -18.65
CA PRO A 350 -6.15 -19.23 -17.49
C PRO A 350 -5.19 -20.37 -17.21
N THR A 351 -3.92 -20.03 -16.98
CA THR A 351 -2.94 -20.99 -16.47
C THR A 351 -3.51 -21.65 -15.20
N THR A 352 -3.27 -22.94 -15.00
CA THR A 352 -3.82 -23.68 -13.85
C THR A 352 -3.56 -22.93 -12.55
N GLY A 353 -4.63 -22.60 -11.82
CA GLY A 353 -4.56 -21.85 -10.57
C GLY A 353 -4.70 -20.32 -10.68
N CYS A 354 -4.88 -19.76 -11.88
CA CYS A 354 -5.15 -18.33 -12.10
C CYS A 354 -6.64 -18.07 -12.34
N THR A 355 -7.16 -17.00 -11.76
CA THR A 355 -8.52 -16.48 -12.00
C THR A 355 -8.54 -15.48 -13.17
N PRO A 356 -9.72 -15.12 -13.73
CA PRO A 356 -9.81 -14.05 -14.72
C PRO A 356 -9.23 -12.71 -14.23
N THR A 357 -9.39 -12.38 -12.94
CA THR A 357 -8.84 -11.15 -12.36
C THR A 357 -7.31 -11.20 -12.29
N ASP A 358 -6.69 -12.37 -12.10
CA ASP A 358 -5.22 -12.52 -12.12
C ASP A 358 -4.61 -12.31 -13.53
N LEU A 359 -5.46 -12.28 -14.55
CA LEU A 359 -5.10 -12.03 -15.95
C LEU A 359 -5.49 -10.60 -16.41
N ALA A 360 -5.78 -9.71 -15.47
CA ALA A 360 -6.29 -8.36 -15.75
C ALA A 360 -5.27 -7.39 -16.36
N ALA A 361 -3.98 -7.75 -16.45
CA ALA A 361 -2.96 -6.83 -16.95
C ALA A 361 -3.15 -6.51 -18.44
N TYR A 362 -3.18 -5.23 -18.78
CA TYR A 362 -3.29 -4.73 -20.15
C TYR A 362 -1.95 -4.80 -20.88
N ALA A 363 -1.99 -5.27 -22.13
CA ALA A 363 -0.88 -5.31 -23.06
C ALA A 363 -0.83 -4.06 -23.99
N PRO A 364 0.31 -3.76 -24.63
CA PRO A 364 0.41 -2.69 -25.63
C PRO A 364 -0.65 -2.79 -26.72
N GLY A 365 -1.24 -1.65 -27.07
CA GLY A 365 -2.35 -1.53 -28.01
C GLY A 365 -3.73 -1.70 -27.39
N GLN A 366 -3.84 -2.17 -26.15
CA GLN A 366 -5.13 -2.27 -25.44
C GLN A 366 -5.52 -0.94 -24.78
N THR A 367 -6.81 -0.80 -24.48
CA THR A 367 -7.39 0.41 -23.91
C THR A 367 -8.44 0.05 -22.87
N PHE A 368 -8.40 0.75 -21.73
CA PHE A 368 -9.52 0.83 -20.79
C PHE A 368 -10.33 2.11 -21.03
N THR A 369 -11.65 2.01 -20.95
CA THR A 369 -12.56 3.17 -21.00
C THR A 369 -13.66 3.03 -19.97
N ASP A 370 -13.95 4.12 -19.26
CA ASP A 370 -15.16 4.27 -18.44
C ASP A 370 -15.98 5.48 -18.96
N PRO A 371 -17.06 5.22 -19.72
CA PRO A 371 -17.92 6.27 -20.25
C PRO A 371 -18.58 7.15 -19.17
N ALA A 372 -18.85 6.61 -17.98
CA ALA A 372 -19.55 7.34 -16.92
C ALA A 372 -18.69 8.47 -16.33
N THR A 373 -17.37 8.26 -16.26
CA THR A 373 -16.41 9.26 -15.75
C THR A 373 -15.62 9.97 -16.83
N GLY A 374 -15.80 9.57 -18.11
CA GLY A 374 -15.08 10.09 -19.26
C GLY A 374 -13.62 9.62 -19.33
N VAL A 375 -13.24 8.60 -18.56
CA VAL A 375 -11.87 8.11 -18.44
C VAL A 375 -11.49 7.22 -19.61
N ARG A 376 -10.27 7.41 -20.12
CA ARG A 376 -9.62 6.52 -21.07
C ARG A 376 -8.15 6.36 -20.72
N ILE A 377 -7.67 5.12 -20.69
CA ILE A 377 -6.26 4.78 -20.47
C ILE A 377 -5.80 3.87 -21.61
N ASP A 378 -4.91 4.39 -22.47
CA ASP A 378 -4.28 3.64 -23.55
C ASP A 378 -2.94 3.07 -23.07
N VAL A 379 -2.66 1.78 -23.32
CA VAL A 379 -1.31 1.22 -23.20
C VAL A 379 -0.60 1.37 -24.53
N LEU A 380 0.32 2.34 -24.63
CA LEU A 380 0.97 2.71 -25.89
C LEU A 380 2.15 1.80 -26.24
N ALA A 381 2.92 1.41 -25.24
CA ALA A 381 4.11 0.57 -25.39
C ALA A 381 4.36 -0.21 -24.09
N GLY A 382 5.10 -1.31 -24.19
CA GLY A 382 5.41 -2.15 -23.04
C GLY A 382 6.61 -3.06 -23.31
N GLY A 383 7.29 -3.45 -22.24
CA GLY A 383 8.46 -4.31 -22.30
C GLY A 383 9.04 -4.62 -20.92
N ARG A 384 10.16 -5.34 -20.87
CA ARG A 384 10.75 -5.80 -19.60
C ARG A 384 11.07 -4.67 -18.60
N MET A 385 11.35 -3.47 -19.10
CA MET A 385 11.77 -2.32 -18.31
C MET A 385 10.62 -1.43 -17.83
N GLY A 386 9.40 -1.65 -18.32
CA GLY A 386 8.24 -0.82 -17.98
C GLY A 386 7.23 -0.72 -19.11
N ASP A 387 6.30 0.20 -18.95
CA ASP A 387 5.20 0.45 -19.89
C ASP A 387 5.05 1.96 -20.14
N THR A 388 4.44 2.35 -21.26
CA THR A 388 4.03 3.73 -21.49
C THR A 388 2.52 3.78 -21.64
N VAL A 389 1.87 4.56 -20.79
CA VAL A 389 0.42 4.75 -20.78
C VAL A 389 0.05 6.17 -21.15
N ARG A 390 -1.14 6.35 -21.72
CA ARG A 390 -1.74 7.66 -21.92
C ARG A 390 -3.11 7.68 -21.26
N MET A 391 -3.21 8.47 -20.20
CA MET A 391 -4.45 8.70 -19.48
C MET A 391 -5.13 9.96 -19.99
N SER A 392 -6.45 9.93 -20.13
CA SER A 392 -7.23 11.11 -20.45
C SER A 392 -8.60 11.08 -19.80
N ARG A 393 -9.13 12.27 -19.52
CA ARG A 393 -10.50 12.48 -19.06
C ARG A 393 -11.09 13.65 -19.83
N ARG A 394 -12.30 13.47 -20.35
CA ARG A 394 -13.04 14.50 -21.08
C ARG A 394 -13.78 15.44 -20.15
#